data_AF-A0AAE5UE10-F1
#
_entry.id   AF-A0AAE5UE10-F1
#
_cell.length_a   1.000
_cell.length_b   1.000
_cell.length_c   1.000
_cell.angle_alpha   90.00
_cell.angle_beta   90.00
_cell.angle_gamma   90.00
#
_symmetry.space_group_name_H-M   'P 1'
#
loop_
_entity.id
_entity.type
_entity.pdbx_description
1 polymer ?
#
loop_
_entity_poly.entity_id
_entity_poly.type
_entity_poly.pdbx_seq_one_letter_code
_entity_poly.pdbx_strand_id
1 'polypeptide(L)'
;MVIYPNEKQPKGCLIVNTAVELSLLNQEVDEKVTETFIKTETLLFDLLKGGQEQGEIPEHYDIKELSKFIHNSLVGIRVLAKTTDDKKELETIIDLTLSTLD
;
A
#
# COMPACT_ATOMS: atom_id res chain seq x y z
N MET A 1 -9.95 8.26 -3.24
CA MET A 1 -8.95 8.28 -2.17
C MET A 1 -7.86 7.22 -2.34
N VAL A 2 -8.08 6.10 -3.05
CA VAL A 2 -6.97 5.44 -3.80
C VAL A 2 -7.43 5.17 -5.24
N ILE A 3 -8.62 4.57 -5.40
CA ILE A 3 -9.17 4.20 -6.71
C ILE A 3 -10.39 5.05 -7.14
N TYR A 4 -10.93 5.85 -6.21
CA TYR A 4 -12.01 6.81 -6.48
C TYR A 4 -11.48 8.25 -6.43
N PRO A 5 -10.98 8.82 -7.53
CA PRO A 5 -10.51 10.20 -7.54
C PRO A 5 -11.67 11.16 -7.27
N ASN A 6 -11.39 12.26 -6.58
CA ASN A 6 -12.26 13.43 -6.54
C ASN A 6 -11.82 14.36 -7.69
N GLU A 7 -12.76 15.00 -8.40
CA GLU A 7 -12.45 15.95 -9.48
C GLU A 7 -11.47 17.06 -9.06
N LYS A 8 -11.41 17.37 -7.76
CA LYS A 8 -10.51 18.38 -7.19
C LYS A 8 -9.13 17.85 -6.79
N GLN A 9 -8.84 16.56 -6.94
CA GLN A 9 -7.58 15.94 -6.51
C GLN A 9 -6.79 15.40 -7.71
N PRO A 10 -5.47 15.62 -7.78
CA PRO A 10 -4.63 15.02 -8.81
C PRO A 10 -4.67 13.49 -8.72
N LYS A 11 -4.59 12.80 -9.87
CA LYS A 11 -4.59 11.33 -9.92
C LYS A 11 -3.34 10.75 -9.24
N GLY A 12 -3.53 9.66 -8.51
CA GLY A 12 -2.46 8.87 -7.89
C GLY A 12 -2.10 9.26 -6.46
N CYS A 13 -0.96 8.74 -5.99
CA CYS A 13 -0.43 9.00 -4.66
C CYS A 13 0.83 9.86 -4.76
N LEU A 14 0.87 10.97 -4.02
CA LEU A 14 2.03 11.87 -3.99
C LEU A 14 3.33 11.12 -3.70
N ILE A 15 3.36 10.30 -2.64
CA ILE A 15 4.56 9.56 -2.23
C ILE A 15 5.01 8.59 -3.32
N VAL A 16 4.09 7.82 -3.91
CA VAL A 16 4.44 6.83 -4.94
C VAL A 16 4.94 7.52 -6.21
N ASN A 17 4.31 8.63 -6.63
CA ASN A 17 4.78 9.42 -7.77
C ASN A 17 6.19 9.97 -7.52
N THR A 18 6.40 10.56 -6.35
CA THR A 18 7.71 11.08 -5.94
C THR A 18 8.77 9.98 -5.90
N ALA A 19 8.42 8.78 -5.40
CA ALA A 19 9.31 7.64 -5.36
C ALA A 19 9.82 7.23 -6.76
N VAL A 20 8.92 7.22 -7.76
CA VAL A 20 9.27 6.77 -9.11
C VAL A 20 9.90 7.86 -9.97
N GLU A 21 9.60 9.13 -9.72
CA GLU A 21 10.09 10.26 -10.54
C GLU A 21 11.34 10.94 -9.97
N LEU A 22 11.49 11.02 -8.64
CA LEU A 22 12.46 11.91 -8.00
C LEU A 22 13.46 11.23 -7.05
N SER A 23 13.15 10.07 -6.46
CA SER A 23 14.06 9.40 -5.51
C SER A 23 15.44 9.11 -6.10
N LEU A 24 15.53 8.71 -7.36
CA LEU A 24 16.82 8.44 -8.02
C LEU A 24 17.63 9.71 -8.34
N LEU A 25 17.00 10.89 -8.25
CA LEU A 25 17.59 12.17 -8.65
C LEU A 25 17.91 13.07 -7.45
N ASN A 26 17.29 12.82 -6.30
CA ASN A 26 17.44 13.64 -5.10
C ASN A 26 17.42 12.78 -3.83
N GLN A 27 18.55 12.75 -3.12
CA GLN A 27 18.72 11.96 -1.91
C GLN A 27 17.79 12.38 -0.76
N GLU A 28 17.57 13.69 -0.54
CA GLU A 28 16.67 14.14 0.54
C GLU A 28 15.23 13.70 0.27
N VAL A 29 14.82 13.69 -1.00
CA VAL A 29 13.52 13.17 -1.41
C VAL A 29 13.44 11.66 -1.20
N ASP A 30 14.49 10.93 -1.56
CA ASP A 30 14.57 9.48 -1.36
C ASP A 30 14.46 9.09 0.13
N GLU A 31 15.16 9.81 1.00
CA GLU A 31 15.11 9.61 2.45
C GLU A 31 13.68 9.80 2.98
N LYS A 32 12.96 10.85 2.54
CA LYS A 32 11.56 11.11 2.94
C LYS A 32 10.59 10.05 2.42
N VAL A 33 10.77 9.60 1.18
CA VAL A 33 9.96 8.51 0.59
C VAL A 33 10.17 7.23 1.37
N THR A 34 11.43 6.86 1.62
CA THR A 34 11.82 5.65 2.35
C THR A 34 11.28 5.68 3.77
N GLU A 35 11.41 6.80 4.49
CA GLU A 35 10.84 6.97 5.83
C GLU A 35 9.31 6.79 5.80
N THR A 36 8.63 7.30 4.78
CA THR A 36 7.18 7.19 4.64
C THR A 36 6.73 5.75 4.36
N PHE A 37 7.47 5.02 3.52
CA PHE A 37 7.20 3.59 3.27
C PHE A 37 7.43 2.75 4.52
N ILE A 38 8.55 2.96 5.23
CA ILE A 38 8.84 2.28 6.51
C ILE A 38 7.72 2.56 7.52
N LYS A 39 7.29 3.81 7.70
CA LYS A 39 6.18 4.15 8.60
C LYS A 39 4.89 3.44 8.23
N THR A 40 4.58 3.33 6.94
CA THR A 40 3.37 2.65 6.46
C THR A 40 3.46 1.15 6.69
N GLU A 41 4.59 0.51 6.39
CA GLU A 41 4.81 -0.92 6.63
C GLU A 41 4.76 -1.27 8.12
N THR A 42 5.36 -0.44 8.99
CA THR A 42 5.29 -0.61 10.45
C THR A 42 3.85 -0.50 10.95
N LEU A 43 3.08 0.47 10.46
CA LEU A 43 1.66 0.58 10.84
C LEU A 43 0.87 -0.66 10.43
N LEU A 44 1.10 -1.17 9.22
CA LEU A 44 0.46 -2.42 8.76
C LEU A 44 0.87 -3.61 9.63
N PHE A 45 2.15 -3.72 9.97
CA PHE A 45 2.64 -4.76 10.88
C PHE A 45 1.94 -4.71 12.24
N ASP A 46 1.86 -3.53 12.87
CA ASP A 46 1.26 -3.37 14.19
C ASP A 46 -0.23 -3.74 14.18
N LEU A 47 -0.95 -3.34 13.11
CA LEU A 47 -2.37 -3.70 12.92
C LEU A 47 -2.56 -5.21 12.75
N LEU A 48 -1.78 -5.82 11.86
CA LEU A 48 -1.86 -7.26 11.58
C LEU A 48 -1.47 -8.09 12.81
N LYS A 49 -0.45 -7.65 13.56
CA LYS A 49 -0.05 -8.29 14.81
C LYS A 49 -1.19 -8.23 15.83
N GLY A 50 -1.82 -7.06 15.99
CA GLY A 50 -2.98 -6.91 16.87
C GLY A 50 -4.15 -7.80 16.46
N GLY A 51 -4.41 -7.97 15.16
CA GLY A 51 -5.41 -8.92 14.65
C GLY A 51 -5.07 -10.37 14.97
N GLN A 52 -3.80 -10.77 14.81
CA GLN A 52 -3.34 -12.12 15.15
C GLN A 52 -3.45 -12.41 16.66
N GLU A 53 -3.08 -11.45 17.52
CA GLU A 53 -3.22 -11.56 18.98
C GLU A 53 -4.69 -11.68 19.43
N GLN A 54 -5.64 -11.18 18.63
CA GLN A 54 -7.08 -11.30 18.87
C GLN A 54 -7.71 -12.54 18.23
N GLY A 55 -6.93 -13.33 17.48
CA GLY A 55 -7.40 -14.51 16.75
C GLY A 55 -8.17 -14.18 15.45
N GLU A 56 -8.10 -12.94 14.97
CA GLU A 56 -8.69 -12.52 13.70
C GLU A 56 -7.84 -12.92 12.50
N ILE A 57 -6.50 -13.04 12.68
CA ILE A 57 -5.55 -13.49 11.65
C ILE A 57 -4.94 -14.82 12.11
N PRO A 58 -4.88 -15.86 11.24
CA PRO A 58 -4.30 -17.15 11.60
C PRO A 58 -2.84 -17.09 12.09
N GLU A 59 -2.49 -17.89 13.10
CA GLU A 59 -1.14 -17.93 13.69
C GLU A 59 -0.05 -18.46 12.73
N HIS A 60 -0.43 -19.12 11.64
CA HIS A 60 0.54 -19.66 10.67
C HIS A 60 1.15 -18.58 9.77
N TYR A 61 0.59 -17.37 9.76
CA TYR A 61 1.14 -16.23 9.02
C TYR A 61 2.33 -15.63 9.75
N ASP A 62 3.44 -15.42 9.03
CA ASP A 62 4.46 -14.47 9.43
C ASP A 62 3.94 -13.05 9.17
N ILE A 63 3.65 -12.32 10.26
CA ILE A 63 3.09 -10.97 10.19
C ILE A 63 4.01 -9.98 9.48
N LYS A 64 5.32 -10.19 9.51
CA LYS A 64 6.29 -9.34 8.81
C LYS A 64 6.26 -9.59 7.31
N GLU A 65 6.10 -10.83 6.89
CA GLU A 65 5.92 -11.14 5.47
C GLU A 65 4.57 -10.65 4.95
N LEU A 66 3.52 -10.83 5.74
CA LEU A 66 2.17 -10.37 5.41
C LEU A 66 2.09 -8.85 5.32
N SER A 67 2.72 -8.10 6.25
CA SER A 67 2.73 -6.63 6.20
C SER A 67 3.41 -6.10 4.95
N LYS A 68 4.52 -6.73 4.53
CA LYS A 68 5.22 -6.39 3.27
C LYS A 68 4.36 -6.70 2.05
N PHE A 69 3.68 -7.84 2.03
CA PHE A 69 2.76 -8.21 0.95
C PHE A 69 1.65 -7.17 0.79
N ILE A 70 0.95 -6.83 1.89
CA ILE A 70 -0.12 -5.83 1.88
C ILE A 70 0.42 -4.45 1.48
N HIS A 71 1.59 -4.05 2.00
CA HIS A 71 2.23 -2.78 1.63
C HIS A 71 2.55 -2.72 0.13
N ASN A 72 3.11 -3.80 -0.43
CA ASN A 72 3.41 -3.91 -1.85
C ASN A 72 2.14 -3.79 -2.71
N SER A 73 1.07 -4.52 -2.37
CA SER A 73 -0.23 -4.41 -3.06
C SER A 73 -0.79 -2.99 -3.01
N LEU A 74 -0.69 -2.31 -1.86
CA LEU A 74 -1.11 -0.92 -1.70
C LEU A 74 -0.32 0.04 -2.60
N VAL A 75 1.01 -0.12 -2.69
CA VAL A 75 1.85 0.67 -3.60
C VAL A 75 1.47 0.39 -5.07
N GLY A 76 1.30 -0.89 -5.44
CA GLY A 76 0.92 -1.30 -6.78
C GLY A 76 -0.41 -0.69 -7.25
N ILE A 77 -1.46 -0.76 -6.42
CA ILE A 77 -2.76 -0.17 -6.74
C ILE A 77 -2.65 1.36 -6.92
N ARG A 78 -1.82 2.05 -6.14
CA ARG A 78 -1.60 3.50 -6.27
C ARG A 78 -0.93 3.88 -7.59
N VAL A 79 -0.13 2.99 -8.18
CA VAL A 79 0.40 3.15 -9.54
C VAL A 79 -0.70 2.90 -10.56
N LEU A 80 -1.41 1.76 -10.46
CA LEU A 80 -2.45 1.37 -11.42
C LEU A 80 -3.60 2.37 -11.50
N ALA A 81 -3.98 3.00 -10.39
CA ALA A 81 -5.00 4.05 -10.35
C ALA A 81 -4.66 5.29 -11.20
N LYS A 82 -3.42 5.43 -11.69
CA LYS A 82 -3.04 6.45 -12.68
C LYS A 82 -3.18 5.97 -14.13
N THR A 83 -3.15 4.67 -14.37
CA THR A 83 -3.06 4.06 -15.70
C THR A 83 -4.37 3.46 -16.19
N THR A 84 -5.32 3.20 -15.29
CA THR A 84 -6.65 2.68 -15.61
C THR A 84 -7.75 3.47 -14.88
N ASP A 85 -8.90 3.60 -15.53
CA ASP A 85 -10.15 4.04 -14.89
C ASP A 85 -11.10 2.84 -14.63
N ASP A 86 -10.66 1.61 -14.89
CA ASP A 86 -11.38 0.38 -14.57
C ASP A 86 -11.33 0.11 -13.06
N LYS A 87 -12.37 0.58 -12.37
CA LYS A 87 -12.51 0.41 -10.92
C LYS A 87 -12.68 -1.05 -10.53
N LYS A 88 -13.33 -1.85 -11.37
CA LYS A 88 -13.61 -3.25 -11.07
C LYS A 88 -12.32 -4.07 -11.05
N GLU A 89 -11.40 -3.77 -11.96
CA GLU A 89 -10.06 -4.35 -11.96
C GLU A 89 -9.33 -4.05 -10.63
N LEU A 90 -9.33 -2.79 -10.20
CA LEU A 90 -8.66 -2.39 -8.95
C LEU A 90 -9.34 -2.98 -7.70
N GLU A 91 -10.67 -3.01 -7.67
CA GLU A 91 -11.46 -3.66 -6.62
C GLU A 91 -11.12 -5.15 -6.52
N THR A 92 -11.00 -5.85 -7.66
CA THR A 92 -10.62 -7.28 -7.68
C THR A 92 -9.25 -7.52 -7.04
N ILE A 93 -8.28 -6.64 -7.27
CA ILE A 93 -6.95 -6.74 -6.65
C ILE A 93 -7.06 -6.51 -5.14
N ILE A 94 -7.87 -5.53 -4.70
CA ILE A 94 -8.10 -5.25 -3.28
C ILE A 94 -8.74 -6.46 -2.61
N ASP A 95 -9.81 -7.01 -3.18
CA ASP A 95 -10.54 -8.15 -2.64
C ASP A 95 -9.64 -9.37 -2.49
N LEU A 96 -8.84 -9.70 -3.53
CA LEU A 96 -7.88 -10.80 -3.47
C LEU A 96 -6.76 -10.55 -2.44
N THR A 97 -6.31 -9.30 -2.30
CA THR A 97 -5.30 -8.93 -1.30
C THR A 97 -5.85 -9.08 0.12
N LEU A 98 -7.13 -8.73 0.34
CA LEU A 98 -7.77 -8.88 1.64
C LEU A 98 -8.10 -10.34 1.96
N SER A 99 -8.44 -11.15 0.96
CA SER A 99 -8.69 -12.59 1.18
C SER A 99 -7.44 -13.37 1.60
N THR A 100 -6.24 -12.77 1.59
CA THR A 100 -5.05 -13.40 2.17
C THR A 100 -4.97 -13.25 3.68
N LEU A 101 -5.92 -12.54 4.31
CA LEU A 101 -6.00 -12.37 5.75
C LEU A 101 -6.93 -13.40 6.43
N ASP A 102 -7.73 -14.11 5.63
CA ASP A 102 -8.65 -15.18 6.05
C ASP A 102 -7.93 -16.55 6.15
#